data_AF-A0A8B8YS42-F1
#
_entry.id   AF-A0A8B8YS42-F1
#
_cell.length_a   1.000
_cell.length_b   1.000
_cell.length_c   1.000
_cell.angle_alpha   90.00
_cell.angle_beta   90.00
_cell.angle_gamma   90.00
#
_symmetry.space_group_name_H-M   'P 1'
#
loop_
_entity.id
_entity.type
_entity.pdbx_description
1 polymer ?
#
loop_
_entity_poly.entity_id
_entity_poly.type
_entity_poly.pdbx_seq_one_letter_code
_entity_poly.pdbx_strand_id
1 'polypeptide(L)'
;MDEESLLLSLELASGSGQGLSPDRRASLLTSLMLVKRDYRFDRVLFWGRILGLVADYYIAQGLSEDQLAPRKTLYSLNCMEWSLLPPATEEMEMQTSVVKGRFVGDPSHEYEHTELQKVQIKEETRLVSIIDQIDKAVAVIPRGALFKTPFGPIRVNRTFEGLSSSEAKKLSSYFHFREPVELKNKTLLEKADLDPSLDFMDSLEHDIPKGSWSIQMERGNTLVVLRSLLWPGLTFYHAPRTKNYGYIYVGTGEKNIDLPFML
;
A
#
# COMPACT_ATOMS: atom_id res chain seq x y z
N MET A 1 2.66 -3.09 6.34
CA MET A 1 3.53 -3.71 7.36
C MET A 1 2.79 -4.83 8.06
N ASP A 2 3.41 -5.98 8.30
CA ASP A 2 2.75 -7.11 8.99
C ASP A 2 2.56 -6.83 10.49
N GLU A 3 1.46 -7.29 11.09
CA GLU A 3 1.16 -7.03 12.50
C GLU A 3 2.18 -7.66 13.45
N GLU A 4 2.72 -8.85 13.12
CA GLU A 4 3.64 -9.59 13.98
C GLU A 4 5.01 -8.89 14.08
N SER A 5 5.37 -8.12 13.05
CA SER A 5 6.66 -7.41 12.96
C SER A 5 6.50 -5.89 12.94
N LEU A 6 5.35 -5.38 13.39
CA LEU A 6 4.97 -3.97 13.24
C LEU A 6 5.99 -3.00 13.86
N LEU A 7 6.50 -3.29 15.06
CA LEU A 7 7.47 -2.41 15.74
C LEU A 7 8.75 -2.24 14.93
N LEU A 8 9.37 -3.36 14.54
CA LEU A 8 10.57 -3.34 13.70
C LEU A 8 10.28 -2.64 12.37
N SER A 9 9.12 -2.91 11.77
CA SER A 9 8.69 -2.31 10.52
C SER A 9 8.61 -0.78 10.61
N LEU A 10 7.98 -0.26 11.67
CA LEU A 10 7.88 1.18 11.93
C LEU A 10 9.25 1.82 12.16
N GLU A 11 10.17 1.12 12.83
CA GLU A 11 11.55 1.58 13.01
C GLU A 11 12.32 1.60 11.69
N LEU A 12 12.15 0.61 10.83
CA LEU A 12 12.80 0.57 9.51
C LEU A 12 12.26 1.67 8.58
N ALA A 13 10.98 2.02 8.69
CA ALA A 13 10.36 3.10 7.90
C ALA A 13 10.52 4.50 8.52
N SER A 14 11.10 4.63 9.72
CA SER A 14 11.11 5.89 10.50
C SER A 14 11.91 7.03 9.85
N GLY A 15 12.81 6.73 8.92
CA GLY A 15 13.61 7.71 8.19
C GLY A 15 12.77 8.69 7.35
N SER A 16 11.48 8.40 7.15
CA SER A 16 10.50 9.29 6.51
C SER A 16 10.03 10.46 7.40
N GLY A 17 10.38 10.48 8.68
CA GLY A 17 10.05 11.58 9.61
C GLY A 17 8.59 11.58 10.11
N GLN A 18 7.76 10.63 9.68
CA GLN A 18 6.34 10.55 10.03
C GLN A 18 6.04 9.35 10.93
N GLY A 19 6.60 9.38 12.15
CA GLY A 19 6.41 8.34 13.15
C GLY A 19 5.05 8.42 13.86
N LEU A 20 4.64 7.30 14.47
CA LEU A 20 3.49 7.23 15.37
C LEU A 20 3.89 7.59 16.80
N SER A 21 2.98 8.19 17.57
CA SER A 21 3.17 8.39 19.02
C SER A 21 3.26 7.06 19.76
N PRO A 22 3.95 6.99 20.91
CA PRO A 22 4.07 5.75 21.69
C PRO A 22 2.71 5.12 22.04
N ASP A 23 1.73 5.95 22.44
CA ASP A 23 0.39 5.48 22.77
C ASP A 23 -0.31 4.86 21.55
N ARG A 24 -0.23 5.51 20.39
CA ARG A 24 -0.82 4.97 19.14
C ARG A 24 -0.14 3.68 18.71
N ARG A 25 1.18 3.54 18.90
CA ARG A 25 1.91 2.29 18.63
C ARG A 25 1.41 1.17 19.53
N ALA A 26 1.27 1.43 20.83
CA ALA A 26 0.77 0.44 21.78
C ALA A 26 -0.67 0.01 21.44
N SER A 27 -1.56 0.97 21.16
CA SER A 27 -2.94 0.69 20.74
C SER A 27 -3.00 -0.17 19.47
N LEU A 28 -2.20 0.15 18.44
CA LEU A 28 -2.15 -0.63 17.20
C LEU A 28 -1.71 -2.07 17.42
N LEU A 29 -0.67 -2.31 18.22
CA LEU A 29 -0.19 -3.66 18.49
C LEU A 29 -1.29 -4.54 19.09
N THR A 30 -2.01 -4.01 20.07
CA THR A 30 -3.09 -4.76 20.72
C THR A 30 -4.30 -4.90 19.79
N SER A 31 -4.74 -3.82 19.15
CA SER A 31 -5.99 -3.83 18.37
C SER A 31 -5.86 -4.63 17.07
N LEU A 32 -4.72 -4.61 16.38
CA LEU A 32 -4.54 -5.40 15.15
C LEU A 32 -4.54 -6.91 15.42
N MET A 33 -4.01 -7.34 16.57
CA MET A 33 -4.13 -8.75 17.01
C MET A 33 -5.60 -9.15 17.24
N LEU A 34 -6.40 -8.26 17.84
CA LEU A 34 -7.84 -8.48 18.02
C LEU A 34 -8.56 -8.51 16.66
N VAL A 35 -8.26 -7.59 15.74
CA VAL A 35 -8.81 -7.57 14.38
C VAL A 35 -8.53 -8.88 13.65
N LYS A 36 -7.28 -9.38 13.70
CA LYS A 36 -6.90 -10.66 13.08
C LYS A 36 -7.78 -11.80 13.57
N ARG A 37 -7.97 -11.89 14.90
CA ARG A 37 -8.79 -12.91 15.55
C ARG A 37 -10.28 -12.78 15.21
N ASP A 38 -10.83 -11.58 15.36
CA ASP A 38 -12.28 -11.34 15.30
C ASP A 38 -12.80 -11.50 13.87
N TYR A 39 -12.03 -11.06 12.87
CA TYR A 39 -12.37 -11.23 11.46
C TYR A 39 -11.80 -12.50 10.81
N ARG A 40 -11.03 -13.30 11.58
CA ARG A 40 -10.40 -14.56 11.14
C ARG A 40 -9.51 -14.38 9.90
N PHE A 41 -8.68 -13.35 9.91
CA PHE A 41 -7.69 -13.14 8.87
C PHE A 41 -6.46 -14.03 9.08
N ASP A 42 -5.85 -14.47 7.97
CA ASP A 42 -4.57 -15.19 8.06
C ASP A 42 -3.43 -14.23 8.38
N ARG A 43 -3.50 -13.00 7.86
CA ARG A 43 -2.55 -11.91 8.11
C ARG A 43 -3.26 -10.56 8.17
N VAL A 44 -2.73 -9.63 8.96
CA VAL A 44 -3.23 -8.25 9.03
C VAL A 44 -2.09 -7.28 8.75
N LEU A 45 -2.22 -6.52 7.67
CA LEU A 45 -1.26 -5.48 7.34
C LEU A 45 -1.72 -4.15 7.91
N PHE A 46 -0.88 -3.49 8.68
CA PHE A 46 -1.00 -2.05 8.88
C PHE A 46 -0.60 -1.35 7.58
N TRP A 47 -1.56 -0.69 6.95
CA TRP A 47 -1.39 -0.02 5.66
C TRP A 47 -0.77 1.37 5.83
N GLY A 48 -1.20 2.08 6.88
CA GLY A 48 -0.69 3.40 7.21
C GLY A 48 -1.76 4.34 7.71
N ARG A 49 -1.60 5.62 7.37
CA ARG A 49 -2.39 6.73 7.90
C ARG A 49 -2.68 7.78 6.84
N ILE A 50 -3.95 8.17 6.70
CA ILE A 50 -4.38 9.32 5.90
C ILE A 50 -4.61 10.49 6.84
N LEU A 51 -3.94 11.61 6.56
CA LEU A 51 -3.96 12.81 7.39
C LEU A 51 -5.22 13.64 7.10
N GLY A 52 -6.03 13.84 8.12
CA GLY A 52 -7.20 14.72 8.07
C GLY A 52 -6.93 16.08 8.70
N LEU A 53 -7.90 16.99 8.58
CA LEU A 53 -7.84 18.31 9.21
C LEU A 53 -8.13 18.27 10.72
N VAL A 54 -9.06 17.41 11.12
CA VAL A 54 -9.53 17.24 12.52
C VAL A 54 -8.98 15.95 13.11
N ALA A 55 -9.06 14.84 12.37
CA ALA A 55 -8.57 13.54 12.81
C ALA A 55 -7.95 12.76 11.65
N ASP A 56 -7.00 11.89 11.99
CA ASP A 56 -6.34 11.02 11.03
C ASP A 56 -7.07 9.67 10.92
N TYR A 57 -7.12 9.12 9.71
CA TYR A 57 -7.57 7.75 9.47
C TYR A 57 -6.40 6.78 9.50
N TYR A 58 -6.46 5.78 10.37
CA TYR A 58 -5.52 4.67 10.44
C TYR A 58 -6.12 3.48 9.69
N ILE A 59 -5.37 2.90 8.77
CA ILE A 59 -5.87 1.86 7.86
C ILE A 59 -5.17 0.54 8.12
N ALA A 60 -5.95 -0.53 8.18
CA ALA A 60 -5.49 -1.90 8.26
C ALA A 60 -6.17 -2.75 7.18
N GLN A 61 -5.47 -3.78 6.72
CA GLN A 61 -5.96 -4.69 5.69
C GLN A 61 -5.81 -6.12 6.13
N GLY A 62 -6.92 -6.85 6.15
CA GLY A 62 -6.94 -8.29 6.37
C GLY A 62 -6.76 -9.05 5.07
N LEU A 63 -5.86 -10.02 5.07
CA LEU A 63 -5.62 -10.93 3.95
C LEU A 63 -6.10 -12.34 4.31
N SER A 64 -6.59 -13.04 3.29
CA SER A 64 -6.86 -14.47 3.34
C SER A 64 -5.62 -15.27 2.90
N GLU A 65 -5.79 -16.59 2.77
CA GLU A 65 -4.72 -17.51 2.40
C GLU A 65 -4.07 -17.12 1.06
N ASP A 66 -4.89 -16.77 0.07
CA ASP A 66 -4.43 -16.25 -1.21
C ASP A 66 -4.02 -14.78 -1.07
N GLN A 67 -2.72 -14.51 -1.20
CA GLN A 67 -2.15 -13.20 -0.90
C GLN A 67 -2.57 -12.09 -1.88
N LEU A 68 -3.08 -12.43 -3.08
CA LEU A 68 -3.63 -11.47 -4.04
C LEU A 68 -5.17 -11.43 -4.06
N ALA A 69 -5.85 -12.22 -3.24
CA ALA A 69 -7.31 -12.12 -3.13
C ALA A 69 -7.74 -10.73 -2.63
N PRO A 70 -8.99 -10.29 -2.91
CA PRO A 70 -9.51 -9.01 -2.43
C PRO A 70 -9.33 -8.85 -0.93
N ARG A 71 -8.64 -7.77 -0.54
CA ARG A 71 -8.37 -7.46 0.87
C ARG A 71 -9.60 -6.87 1.52
N LYS A 72 -9.79 -7.15 2.82
CA LYS A 72 -10.77 -6.44 3.63
C LYS A 72 -10.09 -5.26 4.31
N THR A 73 -10.51 -4.05 3.97
CA THR A 73 -9.93 -2.82 4.50
C THR A 73 -10.74 -2.35 5.70
N LEU A 74 -10.06 -1.98 6.79
CA LEU A 74 -10.65 -1.39 7.98
C LEU A 74 -10.02 -0.02 8.22
N TYR A 75 -10.80 0.91 8.78
CA TYR A 75 -10.28 2.17 9.28
C TYR A 75 -10.50 2.30 10.79
N SER A 76 -9.70 3.14 11.42
CA SER A 76 -9.84 3.58 12.80
C SER A 76 -9.45 5.03 12.93
N LEU A 77 -10.08 5.77 13.84
CA LEU A 77 -9.69 7.14 14.22
C LEU A 77 -8.82 7.16 15.50
N ASN A 78 -8.83 6.06 16.26
CA ASN A 78 -8.21 5.98 17.59
C ASN A 78 -7.20 4.82 17.76
N CYS A 79 -7.01 3.99 16.73
CA CYS A 79 -6.19 2.77 16.73
C CYS A 79 -6.68 1.68 17.69
N MET A 80 -7.93 1.73 18.13
CA MET A 80 -8.53 0.76 19.06
C MET A 80 -9.78 0.13 18.47
N GLU A 81 -10.68 0.96 17.95
CA GLU A 81 -11.94 0.55 17.33
C GLU A 81 -11.78 0.59 15.82
N TRP A 82 -12.10 -0.53 15.17
CA TRP A 82 -11.92 -0.72 13.73
C TRP A 82 -13.26 -0.94 13.05
N SER A 83 -13.53 -0.13 12.03
CA SER A 83 -14.73 -0.21 11.20
C SER A 83 -14.36 -0.79 9.84
N LEU A 84 -15.13 -1.77 9.36
CA LEU A 84 -14.94 -2.38 8.06
C LEU A 84 -15.44 -1.44 6.95
N LEU A 85 -14.60 -1.21 5.95
CA LEU A 85 -15.00 -0.48 4.74
C LEU A 85 -15.63 -1.41 3.71
N PRO A 86 -16.61 -0.94 2.92
CA PRO A 86 -17.07 -1.67 1.76
C PRO A 86 -15.95 -1.77 0.70
N PRO A 87 -16.00 -2.77 -0.20
CA PRO A 87 -15.08 -2.84 -1.32
C PRO A 87 -15.28 -1.64 -2.25
N ALA A 88 -14.18 -1.15 -2.84
CA ALA A 88 -14.24 -0.08 -3.81
C ALA A 88 -14.97 -0.52 -5.09
N THR A 89 -15.84 0.35 -5.62
CA THR A 89 -16.48 0.18 -6.91
C THR A 89 -16.08 1.29 -7.86
N GLU A 90 -16.15 1.03 -9.17
CA GLU A 90 -15.85 2.04 -10.20
C GLU A 90 -16.80 3.25 -10.09
N GLU A 91 -18.03 3.03 -9.65
CA GLU A 91 -19.01 4.10 -9.37
C GLU A 91 -18.52 5.04 -8.27
N MET A 92 -18.01 4.49 -7.16
CA MET A 92 -17.44 5.29 -6.06
C MET A 92 -16.24 6.10 -6.54
N GLU A 93 -15.36 5.51 -7.37
CA GLU A 93 -14.20 6.19 -7.92
C GLU A 93 -14.60 7.36 -8.84
N MET A 94 -15.57 7.15 -9.73
CA MET A 94 -16.09 8.21 -10.59
C MET A 94 -16.72 9.35 -9.79
N GLN A 95 -17.56 9.02 -8.80
CA GLN A 95 -18.20 10.02 -7.96
C GLN A 95 -17.18 10.83 -7.17
N THR A 96 -16.20 10.17 -6.55
CA THR A 96 -15.23 10.83 -5.66
C THR A 96 -14.16 11.61 -6.40
N SER A 97 -13.96 11.38 -7.70
CA SER A 97 -12.99 12.10 -8.54
C SER A 97 -13.20 13.62 -8.60
N VAL A 98 -14.44 14.10 -8.36
CA VAL A 98 -14.78 15.53 -8.34
C VAL A 98 -14.44 16.21 -7.02
N VAL A 99 -14.21 15.44 -5.96
CA VAL A 99 -13.89 15.95 -4.62
C VAL A 99 -12.38 16.11 -4.48
N LYS A 100 -11.94 17.34 -4.23
CA LYS A 100 -10.52 17.70 -4.06
C LYS A 100 -10.24 18.23 -2.65
N GLY A 101 -8.97 18.21 -2.27
CA GLY A 101 -8.49 18.75 -1.00
C GLY A 101 -8.28 17.67 0.06
N ARG A 102 -8.10 18.08 1.32
CA ARG A 102 -7.81 17.15 2.42
C ARG A 102 -9.07 16.47 2.95
N PHE A 103 -8.86 15.38 3.67
CA PHE A 103 -9.91 14.75 4.48
C PHE A 103 -10.22 15.61 5.71
N VAL A 104 -11.46 15.61 6.17
CA VAL A 104 -11.82 16.28 7.43
C VAL A 104 -11.41 15.40 8.61
N GLY A 105 -11.60 14.09 8.53
CA GLY A 105 -11.43 13.16 9.65
C GLY A 105 -12.74 12.76 10.31
N ASP A 106 -13.87 12.90 9.60
CA ASP A 106 -15.19 12.43 10.03
C ASP A 106 -15.83 11.60 8.90
N PRO A 107 -16.00 10.27 9.07
CA PRO A 107 -16.61 9.40 8.07
C PRO A 107 -18.01 9.85 7.61
N SER A 108 -18.75 10.54 8.49
CA SER A 108 -20.11 11.00 8.23
C SER A 108 -20.17 12.35 7.52
N HIS A 109 -19.02 13.00 7.32
CA HIS A 109 -18.97 14.26 6.59
C HIS A 109 -19.42 14.08 5.14
N GLU A 110 -20.20 15.04 4.63
CA GLU A 110 -20.72 15.03 3.28
C GLU A 110 -20.17 16.21 2.50
N TYR A 111 -19.52 15.92 1.37
CA TYR A 111 -19.05 16.93 0.43
C TYR A 111 -20.18 17.32 -0.51
N GLU A 112 -20.44 18.63 -0.63
CA GLU A 112 -21.36 19.17 -1.61
C GLU A 112 -20.59 19.57 -2.88
N HIS A 113 -20.97 18.99 -4.02
CA HIS A 113 -20.48 19.44 -5.32
C HIS A 113 -21.59 20.18 -6.08
N THR A 114 -21.36 21.46 -6.39
CA THR A 114 -22.40 22.36 -6.91
C THR A 114 -22.52 22.35 -8.44
N GLU A 115 -21.51 21.85 -9.17
CA GLU A 115 -21.40 22.15 -10.61
C GLU A 115 -22.23 21.24 -11.54
N LEU A 116 -22.67 20.05 -11.13
CA LEU A 116 -23.37 19.12 -12.06
C LEU A 116 -24.65 18.46 -11.55
N GLN A 117 -24.90 18.47 -10.24
CA GLN A 117 -26.09 18.04 -9.51
C GLN A 117 -25.66 18.04 -8.04
N LYS A 118 -26.53 18.39 -7.09
CA LYS A 118 -26.21 18.28 -5.66
C LYS A 118 -26.04 16.79 -5.29
N VAL A 119 -24.87 16.24 -5.59
CA VAL A 119 -24.47 14.90 -5.16
C VAL A 119 -23.74 15.10 -3.84
N GLN A 120 -24.33 14.56 -2.78
CA GLN A 120 -23.68 14.47 -1.47
C GLN A 120 -22.82 13.22 -1.46
N ILE A 121 -21.50 13.41 -1.36
CA ILE A 121 -20.53 12.31 -1.30
C ILE A 121 -20.06 12.20 0.13
N LYS A 122 -20.27 11.04 0.76
CA LYS A 122 -19.75 10.77 2.09
C LYS A 122 -18.23 10.64 2.07
N GLU A 123 -17.59 11.16 3.11
CA GLU A 123 -16.14 11.06 3.29
C GLU A 123 -15.67 9.60 3.38
N GLU A 124 -16.45 8.73 4.00
CA GLU A 124 -16.18 7.29 4.01
C GLU A 124 -16.10 6.69 2.59
N THR A 125 -17.00 7.07 1.69
CA THR A 125 -16.96 6.62 0.28
C THR A 125 -15.71 7.11 -0.42
N ARG A 126 -15.33 8.37 -0.19
CA ARG A 126 -14.09 8.95 -0.70
C ARG A 126 -12.85 8.24 -0.16
N LEU A 127 -12.85 7.89 1.12
CA LEU A 127 -11.77 7.16 1.77
C LEU A 127 -11.54 5.80 1.09
N VAL A 128 -12.61 5.06 0.81
CA VAL A 128 -12.55 3.78 0.09
C VAL A 128 -11.88 3.93 -1.28
N SER A 129 -12.35 4.88 -2.09
CA SER A 129 -11.80 5.11 -3.43
C SER A 129 -10.34 5.53 -3.41
N ILE A 130 -9.93 6.40 -2.47
CA ILE A 130 -8.54 6.86 -2.37
C ILE A 130 -7.61 5.73 -1.91
N ILE A 131 -8.02 4.90 -0.94
CA ILE A 131 -7.22 3.75 -0.50
C ILE A 131 -7.01 2.78 -1.67
N ASP A 132 -8.06 2.49 -2.43
CA ASP A 132 -7.98 1.59 -3.59
C ASP A 132 -7.08 2.16 -4.70
N GLN A 133 -7.15 3.45 -5.00
CA GLN A 133 -6.24 4.10 -5.96
C GLN A 133 -4.78 4.05 -5.50
N ILE A 134 -4.51 4.28 -4.22
CA ILE A 134 -3.16 4.20 -3.65
C ILE A 134 -2.67 2.76 -3.69
N ASP A 135 -3.46 1.78 -3.27
CA ASP A 135 -3.09 0.37 -3.34
C ASP A 135 -2.75 -0.07 -4.77
N LYS A 136 -3.58 0.33 -5.74
CA LYS A 136 -3.35 0.05 -7.15
C LYS A 136 -2.06 0.68 -7.68
N ALA A 137 -1.66 1.82 -7.15
CA ALA A 137 -0.52 2.56 -7.66
C ALA A 137 0.80 2.29 -6.92
N VAL A 138 0.76 1.93 -5.63
CA VAL A 138 1.95 1.98 -4.78
C VAL A 138 2.04 0.89 -3.70
N ALA A 139 1.15 -0.10 -3.66
CA ALA A 139 1.42 -1.26 -2.81
C ALA A 139 2.63 -2.03 -3.39
N VAL A 140 3.74 -2.11 -2.65
CA VAL A 140 5.00 -2.68 -3.17
C VAL A 140 5.37 -3.99 -2.48
N ILE A 141 5.94 -4.91 -3.26
CA ILE A 141 6.52 -6.16 -2.77
C ILE A 141 7.82 -6.51 -3.50
N PRO A 142 8.86 -7.05 -2.83
CA PRO A 142 10.09 -7.46 -3.52
C PRO A 142 9.90 -8.78 -4.29
N ARG A 143 10.68 -8.93 -5.37
CA ARG A 143 10.69 -10.12 -6.22
C ARG A 143 10.91 -11.38 -5.38
N GLY A 144 10.08 -12.40 -5.62
CA GLY A 144 10.23 -13.71 -4.99
C GLY A 144 9.76 -13.81 -3.54
N ALA A 145 9.25 -12.72 -2.93
CA ALA A 145 8.61 -12.79 -1.62
C ALA A 145 7.25 -13.53 -1.65
N LEU A 146 6.57 -13.47 -2.79
CA LEU A 146 5.43 -14.32 -3.12
C LEU A 146 5.78 -15.22 -4.30
N PHE A 147 5.07 -16.32 -4.41
CA PHE A 147 5.13 -17.17 -5.59
C PHE A 147 3.72 -17.65 -5.96
N LYS A 148 3.49 -17.80 -7.26
CA LYS A 148 2.26 -18.36 -7.79
C LYS A 148 2.37 -19.89 -7.84
N THR A 149 1.46 -20.57 -7.15
CA THR A 149 1.41 -22.03 -7.17
C THR A 149 0.85 -22.52 -8.51
N PRO A 150 1.18 -23.76 -8.95
CA PRO A 150 0.58 -24.36 -10.15
C PRO A 150 -0.96 -24.49 -10.07
N PHE A 151 -1.51 -24.52 -8.84
CA PHE A 151 -2.94 -24.65 -8.58
C PHE A 151 -3.69 -23.32 -8.63
N GLY A 152 -3.00 -22.19 -8.79
CA GLY A 152 -3.60 -20.86 -8.87
C GLY A 152 -3.28 -19.94 -7.69
N PRO A 153 -3.53 -20.34 -6.42
CA PRO A 153 -3.34 -19.48 -5.27
C PRO A 153 -1.92 -18.96 -5.14
N ILE A 154 -1.79 -17.71 -4.70
CA ILE A 154 -0.50 -17.06 -4.47
C ILE A 154 -0.19 -17.12 -2.99
N ARG A 155 1.02 -17.60 -2.67
CA ARG A 155 1.43 -17.83 -1.28
C ARG A 155 2.74 -17.11 -0.99
N VAL A 156 2.97 -16.88 0.31
CA VAL A 156 4.25 -16.37 0.80
C VAL A 156 5.34 -17.41 0.52
N ASN A 157 6.41 -16.96 -0.11
CA ASN A 157 7.56 -17.81 -0.37
C ASN A 157 8.41 -17.95 0.89
N ARG A 158 8.32 -19.10 1.55
CA ARG A 158 9.05 -19.37 2.81
C ARG A 158 10.56 -19.45 2.63
N THR A 159 11.04 -19.72 1.42
CA THR A 159 12.48 -19.80 1.09
C THR A 159 13.06 -18.45 0.65
N PHE A 160 12.25 -17.40 0.56
CA PHE A 160 12.75 -16.06 0.27
C PHE A 160 13.65 -15.57 1.41
N GLU A 161 14.92 -15.32 1.13
CA GLU A 161 15.89 -14.82 2.12
C GLU A 161 16.15 -13.31 2.01
N GLY A 162 15.41 -12.61 1.15
CA GLY A 162 15.66 -11.20 0.82
C GLY A 162 16.40 -11.02 -0.50
N LEU A 163 16.31 -9.82 -1.06
CA LEU A 163 17.06 -9.46 -2.25
C LEU A 163 18.55 -9.31 -1.93
N SER A 164 19.42 -9.64 -2.88
CA SER A 164 20.83 -9.33 -2.77
C SER A 164 21.07 -7.82 -2.80
N SER A 165 22.24 -7.36 -2.33
CA SER A 165 22.56 -5.92 -2.32
C SER A 165 22.64 -5.29 -3.72
N SER A 166 22.87 -6.09 -4.77
CA SER A 166 22.91 -5.62 -6.16
C SER A 166 21.51 -5.55 -6.77
N GLU A 167 20.64 -6.51 -6.46
CA GLU A 167 19.23 -6.53 -6.91
C GLU A 167 18.40 -5.47 -6.17
N ALA A 168 18.61 -5.32 -4.86
CA ALA A 168 17.82 -4.41 -4.04
C ALA A 168 17.93 -2.94 -4.48
N LYS A 169 18.92 -2.57 -5.30
CA LYS A 169 19.09 -1.23 -5.89
C LYS A 169 18.37 -1.03 -7.22
N LYS A 170 17.70 -2.06 -7.75
CA LYS A 170 17.04 -2.02 -9.05
C LYS A 170 15.53 -1.98 -8.85
N LEU A 171 14.85 -1.03 -9.52
CA LEU A 171 13.38 -0.98 -9.51
C LEU A 171 12.74 -2.24 -10.09
N SER A 172 13.41 -2.91 -11.03
CA SER A 172 12.96 -4.18 -11.60
C SER A 172 12.87 -5.33 -10.59
N SER A 173 13.46 -5.19 -9.40
CA SER A 173 13.35 -6.17 -8.30
C SER A 173 12.14 -5.95 -7.39
N TYR A 174 11.28 -4.97 -7.71
CA TYR A 174 10.09 -4.63 -6.95
C TYR A 174 8.87 -4.63 -7.87
N PHE A 175 7.73 -5.06 -7.32
CA PHE A 175 6.49 -5.28 -8.03
C PHE A 175 5.32 -4.63 -7.31
N HIS A 176 4.29 -4.28 -8.09
CA HIS A 176 3.00 -3.87 -7.54
C HIS A 176 2.29 -5.07 -6.91
N PHE A 177 1.94 -4.97 -5.63
CA PHE A 177 1.27 -6.00 -4.87
C PHE A 177 -0.24 -5.99 -5.14
N ARG A 178 -0.60 -6.32 -6.37
CA ARG A 178 -1.97 -6.46 -6.90
C ARG A 178 -1.97 -7.40 -8.11
N GLU A 179 -3.15 -7.69 -8.65
CA GLU A 179 -3.24 -8.37 -9.93
C GLU A 179 -2.57 -7.57 -11.06
N PRO A 180 -1.88 -8.26 -12.00
CA PRO A 180 -1.20 -7.59 -13.11
C PRO A 180 -2.20 -7.01 -14.11
N VAL A 181 -1.93 -5.78 -14.53
CA VAL A 181 -2.65 -5.04 -15.56
C VAL A 181 -1.80 -4.98 -16.82
N GLU A 182 -0.52 -4.64 -16.69
CA GLU A 182 0.39 -4.42 -17.84
C GLU A 182 0.97 -5.73 -18.37
N LEU A 183 1.21 -6.72 -17.51
CA LEU A 183 1.75 -8.02 -17.91
C LEU A 183 0.88 -8.73 -18.95
N LYS A 184 -0.44 -8.48 -18.90
CA LYS A 184 -1.41 -9.02 -19.88
C LYS A 184 -1.10 -8.52 -21.29
N ASN A 185 -0.60 -7.30 -21.42
CA ASN A 185 -0.32 -6.61 -22.68
C ASN A 185 1.07 -6.92 -23.26
N LYS A 186 1.97 -7.56 -22.48
CA LYS A 186 3.31 -7.94 -22.97
C LYS A 186 3.25 -8.97 -24.10
N THR A 187 4.19 -8.84 -25.04
CA THR A 187 4.37 -9.76 -26.18
C THR A 187 4.83 -11.14 -25.72
N LEU A 188 4.70 -12.15 -26.58
CA LEU A 188 5.18 -13.52 -26.29
C LEU A 188 6.69 -13.57 -26.07
N LEU A 189 7.45 -12.76 -26.81
CA LEU A 189 8.90 -12.69 -26.67
C LEU A 189 9.31 -12.14 -25.31
N GLU A 190 8.69 -11.04 -24.87
CA GLU A 190 8.94 -10.46 -23.55
C GLU A 190 8.53 -11.39 -22.41
N LYS A 191 7.48 -12.20 -22.61
CA LYS A 191 7.04 -13.20 -21.63
C LYS A 191 7.96 -14.42 -21.54
N ALA A 192 8.75 -14.70 -22.58
CA ALA A 192 9.65 -15.86 -22.61
C ALA A 192 10.79 -15.76 -21.58
N ASP A 193 11.19 -14.54 -21.23
CA ASP A 193 12.27 -14.27 -20.27
C ASP A 193 11.79 -14.20 -18.81
N LEU A 194 10.47 -14.28 -18.56
CA LEU A 194 9.87 -14.18 -17.23
C LEU A 194 9.71 -15.55 -16.58
N ASP A 195 9.92 -15.62 -15.26
CA ASP A 195 9.55 -16.80 -14.47
C ASP A 195 8.05 -16.75 -14.13
N PRO A 196 7.20 -17.67 -14.64
CA PRO A 196 5.75 -17.59 -14.41
C PRO A 196 5.32 -17.73 -12.93
N SER A 197 6.19 -18.28 -12.08
CA SER A 197 5.94 -18.45 -10.65
C SER A 197 6.37 -17.23 -9.84
N LEU A 198 7.36 -16.46 -10.30
CA LEU A 198 7.92 -15.31 -9.57
C LEU A 198 7.55 -13.94 -10.18
N ASP A 199 7.49 -13.87 -11.52
CA ASP A 199 7.32 -12.64 -12.31
C ASP A 199 5.88 -12.53 -12.84
N PHE A 200 4.90 -12.79 -11.96
CA PHE A 200 3.47 -12.78 -12.28
C PHE A 200 2.76 -11.44 -11.97
N MET A 201 3.49 -10.44 -11.48
CA MET A 201 3.00 -9.10 -11.13
C MET A 201 3.63 -8.03 -12.04
N ASP A 202 3.10 -6.81 -12.02
CA ASP A 202 3.67 -5.68 -12.76
C ASP A 202 4.90 -5.11 -12.03
N SER A 203 5.99 -4.86 -12.75
CA SER A 203 7.23 -4.32 -12.18
C SER A 203 7.20 -2.80 -12.09
N LEU A 204 7.74 -2.23 -10.99
CA LEU A 204 7.83 -0.78 -10.80
C LEU A 204 8.74 -0.07 -11.83
N GLU A 205 9.61 -0.80 -12.53
CA GLU A 205 10.48 -0.23 -13.56
C GLU A 205 9.70 0.38 -14.74
N HIS A 206 8.50 -0.12 -15.00
CA HIS A 206 7.68 0.30 -16.14
C HIS A 206 6.67 1.40 -15.81
N ASP A 207 6.65 1.87 -14.56
CA ASP A 207 5.71 2.89 -14.10
C ASP A 207 5.85 4.21 -14.89
N ILE A 208 4.70 4.82 -15.15
CA ILE A 208 4.56 6.09 -15.86
C ILE A 208 4.04 7.15 -14.90
N PRO A 209 4.67 8.34 -14.83
CA PRO A 209 5.86 8.77 -15.58
C PRO A 209 7.16 8.05 -15.12
N LYS A 210 8.12 7.90 -16.05
CA LYS A 210 9.47 7.42 -15.69
C LYS A 210 10.08 8.36 -14.67
N GLY A 211 10.61 7.81 -13.57
CA GLY A 211 11.09 8.62 -12.44
C GLY A 211 10.06 8.80 -11.32
N SER A 212 8.90 8.13 -11.38
CA SER A 212 7.89 8.14 -10.30
C SER A 212 8.36 7.57 -8.96
N TRP A 213 9.52 6.92 -8.94
CA TRP A 213 10.08 6.29 -7.77
C TRP A 213 11.49 6.82 -7.50
N SER A 214 11.73 7.16 -6.24
CA SER A 214 13.10 7.35 -5.73
C SER A 214 13.54 6.10 -4.99
N ILE A 215 14.80 5.69 -5.19
CA ILE A 215 15.42 4.57 -4.49
C ILE A 215 16.68 5.05 -3.78
N GLN A 216 16.77 4.78 -2.48
CA GLN A 216 17.85 5.24 -1.63
C GLN A 216 18.35 4.11 -0.73
N MET A 217 19.67 4.12 -0.49
CA MET A 217 20.29 3.23 0.49
C MET A 217 20.55 4.03 1.77
N GLU A 218 20.03 3.56 2.88
CA GLU A 218 20.20 4.17 4.20
C GLU A 218 20.98 3.21 5.14
N ARG A 219 21.36 3.71 6.32
CA ARG A 219 22.03 2.93 7.39
C ARG A 219 23.25 2.13 6.93
N GLY A 220 24.15 2.77 6.17
CA GLY A 220 25.36 2.10 5.67
C GLY A 220 25.07 0.99 4.66
N ASN A 221 24.12 1.20 3.76
CA ASN A 221 23.68 0.23 2.73
C ASN A 221 22.99 -1.04 3.28
N THR A 222 22.51 -1.01 4.52
CA THR A 222 21.78 -2.14 5.13
C THR A 222 20.26 -2.01 5.00
N LEU A 223 19.78 -0.86 4.55
CA LEU A 223 18.36 -0.58 4.33
C LEU A 223 18.17 0.05 2.96
N VAL A 224 17.25 -0.48 2.16
CA VAL A 224 16.76 0.17 0.95
C VAL A 224 15.43 0.83 1.27
N VAL A 225 15.28 2.08 0.84
CA VAL A 225 14.04 2.84 0.96
C VAL A 225 13.59 3.28 -0.42
N LEU A 226 12.37 2.91 -0.79
CA LEU A 226 11.69 3.39 -1.99
C LEU A 226 10.62 4.39 -1.57
N ARG A 227 10.54 5.53 -2.27
CA ARG A 227 9.46 6.52 -2.05
C ARG A 227 8.77 6.81 -3.37
N SER A 228 7.44 6.83 -3.35
CA SER A 228 6.65 7.27 -4.50
C SER A 228 6.64 8.79 -4.56
N LEU A 229 6.95 9.33 -5.73
CA LEU A 229 6.84 10.76 -6.05
C LEU A 229 5.44 11.11 -6.61
N LEU A 230 4.73 10.09 -7.11
CA LEU A 230 3.36 10.24 -7.63
C LEU A 230 2.33 10.22 -6.50
N TRP A 231 2.57 9.43 -5.45
CA TRP A 231 1.79 9.41 -4.22
C TRP A 231 2.68 9.77 -3.03
N PRO A 232 2.91 11.08 -2.80
CA PRO A 232 3.68 11.54 -1.67
C PRO A 232 3.12 10.99 -0.36
N GLY A 233 4.00 10.41 0.45
CA GLY A 233 3.64 9.76 1.71
C GLY A 233 3.89 8.25 1.70
N LEU A 234 3.96 7.59 0.54
CA LEU A 234 4.37 6.19 0.51
C LEU A 234 5.88 6.05 0.76
N THR A 235 6.22 5.25 1.76
CA THR A 235 7.58 4.75 2.00
C THR A 235 7.55 3.22 2.04
N PHE A 236 8.28 2.58 1.13
CA PHE A 236 8.61 1.17 1.18
C PHE A 236 10.04 1.00 1.72
N TYR A 237 10.27 -0.03 2.53
CA TYR A 237 11.58 -0.40 3.03
C TYR A 237 11.86 -1.88 2.78
N HIS A 238 13.13 -2.21 2.62
CA HIS A 238 13.62 -3.59 2.60
C HIS A 238 15.03 -3.65 3.18
N ALA A 239 15.28 -4.56 4.12
CA ALA A 239 16.63 -4.88 4.56
C ALA A 239 17.18 -6.04 3.71
N PRO A 240 18.17 -5.81 2.81
CA PRO A 240 18.70 -6.84 1.91
C PRO A 240 19.20 -8.07 2.66
N ARG A 241 19.09 -9.25 2.03
CA ARG A 241 19.39 -10.56 2.65
C ARG A 241 18.63 -10.84 3.95
N THR A 242 17.45 -10.24 4.12
CA THR A 242 16.51 -10.60 5.16
C THR A 242 15.08 -10.67 4.61
N LYS A 243 14.17 -11.28 5.37
CA LYS A 243 12.72 -11.27 5.08
C LYS A 243 12.04 -9.95 5.48
N ASN A 244 12.79 -8.97 5.99
CA ASN A 244 12.22 -7.73 6.48
C ASN A 244 11.98 -6.78 5.32
N TYR A 245 10.71 -6.61 4.96
CA TYR A 245 10.25 -5.61 4.02
C TYR A 245 8.83 -5.18 4.38
N GLY A 246 8.41 -4.07 3.81
CA GLY A 246 7.06 -3.58 3.94
C GLY A 246 6.95 -2.17 3.42
N TYR A 247 5.72 -1.69 3.35
CA TYR A 247 5.45 -0.29 3.08
C TYR A 247 4.49 0.27 4.12
N ILE A 248 4.49 1.59 4.20
CA ILE A 248 3.51 2.40 4.91
C ILE A 248 3.20 3.62 4.06
N TYR A 249 1.92 3.98 3.98
CA TYR A 249 1.51 5.29 3.48
C TYR A 249 1.24 6.23 4.64
N VAL A 250 1.89 7.40 4.66
CA VAL A 250 1.55 8.48 5.59
C VAL A 250 1.47 9.80 4.84
N GLY A 251 0.26 10.26 4.52
CA GLY A 251 0.05 11.42 3.67
C GLY A 251 -1.40 11.89 3.61
N THR A 252 -1.70 12.88 2.79
CA THR A 252 -3.04 13.49 2.67
C THR A 252 -4.00 12.72 1.77
N GLY A 253 -3.52 11.67 1.09
CA GLY A 253 -4.31 10.94 0.09
C GLY A 253 -4.42 11.68 -1.25
N GLU A 254 -3.56 12.66 -1.51
CA GLU A 254 -3.57 13.45 -2.75
C GLU A 254 -2.50 12.94 -3.73
N LYS A 255 -2.92 12.70 -4.97
CA LYS A 255 -2.04 12.32 -6.08
C LYS A 255 -1.30 13.55 -6.62
N ASN A 256 0.01 13.43 -6.83
CA ASN A 256 0.82 14.47 -7.45
C ASN A 256 0.65 14.45 -8.98
N ILE A 257 -0.41 15.08 -9.47
CA ILE A 257 -0.71 15.17 -10.91
C ILE A 257 0.34 15.98 -11.69
N ASP A 258 1.06 16.86 -11.01
CA ASP A 258 2.05 17.75 -11.61
C ASP A 258 3.43 17.11 -11.76
N LEU A 259 3.60 15.88 -11.27
CA LEU A 259 4.88 15.16 -11.32
C LEU A 259 5.54 15.15 -12.72
N PRO A 260 4.83 14.94 -13.85
CA PRO A 260 5.45 14.99 -15.17
C PRO A 260 6.12 16.33 -15.52
N PHE A 261 5.71 17.43 -14.89
CA PHE A 261 6.29 18.77 -15.08
C PHE A 261 7.41 19.08 -14.06
N MET A 262 7.60 18.23 -13.05
CA MET A 262 8.60 18.39 -12.00
C MET A 262 9.87 17.55 -12.22
N LEU A 263 9.81 16.57 -13.14
CA LEU A 263 10.88 15.63 -13.46
C LEU A 263 11.87 16.14 -14.52
#